data_AF-B7QKM8-F1
#
_entry.id   AF-B7QKM8-F1
#
_cell.length_a   1.000
_cell.length_b   1.000
_cell.length_c   1.000
_cell.angle_alpha   90.00
_cell.angle_beta   90.00
_cell.angle_gamma   90.00
#
_symmetry.space_group_name_H-M   'P 1'
#
loop_
_entity.id
_entity.type
_entity.pdbx_description
1 polymer ?
#
loop_
_entity_poly.entity_id
_entity_poly.type
_entity_poly.pdbx_seq_one_letter_code
_entity_poly.pdbx_strand_id
1 'polypeptide(L)'
;MEKKRKAAELLDFEPTNDVKKQATDSSMELQRSTLEPILADEYLRTVDTVAVYIAKIEDRRQTSRLVKSLSDALPLGDQQHLKRVRCTGEGVDIILHAIKGDDLTGSQTLKGVLGETFDAQGLSAEVRVVQVPRHPPLTRAQFEQSNCLWPTQFHEDKQ
;
A
#
# COMPACT_ATOMS: atom_id res chain seq x y z
N MET A 1 -58.12 68.63 -12.57
CA MET A 1 -58.24 69.47 -11.37
C MET A 1 -57.71 68.64 -10.21
N GLU A 2 -56.45 68.82 -9.85
CA GLU A 2 -56.08 69.69 -8.73
C GLU A 2 -56.44 69.07 -7.36
N LYS A 3 -55.45 68.50 -6.67
CA LYS A 3 -55.03 68.82 -5.28
C LYS A 3 -54.37 67.63 -4.57
N LYS A 4 -53.11 67.88 -4.16
CA LYS A 4 -52.53 67.78 -2.80
C LYS A 4 -52.66 66.41 -2.08
N ARG A 5 -51.62 65.85 -1.46
CA ARG A 5 -50.76 66.49 -0.43
C ARG A 5 -49.41 65.77 -0.32
N LYS A 6 -48.37 66.58 -0.17
CA LYS A 6 -47.01 66.24 0.28
C LYS A 6 -46.87 66.73 1.73
N ALA A 7 -46.30 65.91 2.59
CA ALA A 7 -45.69 66.20 3.89
C ALA A 7 -44.71 65.03 4.12
N ALA A 8 -43.48 65.16 4.61
CA ALA A 8 -42.74 66.20 5.32
C ALA A 8 -41.23 65.92 5.04
N GLU A 9 -40.35 66.92 4.84
CA GLU A 9 -39.40 67.48 5.85
C GLU A 9 -37.99 66.84 5.69
N LEU A 10 -37.03 67.55 5.05
CA LEU A 10 -35.93 68.37 5.64
C LEU A 10 -34.97 67.51 6.51
N LEU A 11 -33.64 67.48 6.38
CA LEU A 11 -32.60 68.18 5.61
C LEU A 11 -31.34 67.28 5.58
N ASP A 12 -30.68 67.29 4.42
CA ASP A 12 -29.24 67.35 4.14
C ASP A 12 -28.24 66.47 4.91
N PHE A 13 -27.46 65.71 4.13
CA PHE A 13 -26.07 66.08 3.85
C PHE A 13 -25.52 65.25 2.68
N GLU A 14 -25.33 65.88 1.53
CA GLU A 14 -24.36 65.43 0.52
C GLU A 14 -23.00 66.05 0.86
N PRO A 15 -21.89 65.36 0.54
CA PRO A 15 -21.01 66.02 -0.41
C PRO A 15 -20.61 65.11 -1.56
N THR A 16 -20.75 65.71 -2.74
CA THR A 16 -20.20 65.33 -4.03
C THR A 16 -18.75 64.88 -3.95
N ASN A 17 -18.40 63.84 -4.72
CA ASN A 17 -17.15 63.82 -5.50
C ASN A 17 -17.22 62.75 -6.60
N ASP A 18 -17.46 63.23 -7.82
CA ASP A 18 -17.09 62.57 -9.06
C ASP A 18 -15.62 62.14 -9.01
N VAL A 19 -15.36 60.84 -8.94
CA VAL A 19 -14.06 60.28 -9.31
C VAL A 19 -14.31 59.17 -10.32
N LYS A 20 -14.20 59.56 -11.59
CA LYS A 20 -14.08 58.69 -12.76
C LYS A 20 -12.81 57.85 -12.63
N LYS A 21 -12.90 56.66 -12.01
CA LYS A 21 -11.79 55.69 -11.99
C LYS A 21 -12.00 54.69 -13.11
N GLN A 22 -11.26 54.97 -14.17
CA GLN A 22 -11.03 54.10 -15.31
C GLN A 22 -10.69 52.69 -14.83
N ALA A 23 -11.37 51.70 -15.40
CA ALA A 23 -10.99 50.30 -15.33
C ALA A 23 -9.58 50.16 -15.89
N THR A 24 -8.59 50.09 -15.00
CA THR A 24 -7.29 49.52 -15.30
C THR A 24 -7.37 48.08 -14.86
N ASP A 25 -7.81 47.28 -15.82
CA ASP A 25 -7.59 45.84 -15.85
C ASP A 25 -6.07 45.60 -15.78
N SER A 26 -5.60 45.38 -14.57
CA SER A 26 -4.32 44.74 -14.31
C SER A 26 -4.57 43.82 -13.13
N SER A 27 -5.39 42.80 -13.41
CA SER A 27 -5.42 41.57 -12.64
C SER A 27 -4.03 40.94 -12.74
N MET A 28 -3.15 41.31 -11.80
CA MET A 28 -1.95 40.54 -11.55
C MET A 28 -2.40 39.20 -10.97
N GLU A 29 -2.61 38.21 -11.86
CA GLU A 29 -2.75 36.82 -11.45
C GLU A 29 -1.45 36.42 -10.75
N LEU A 30 -1.49 36.46 -9.42
CA LEU A 30 -0.49 35.85 -8.58
C LEU A 30 -0.45 34.36 -8.93
N GLN A 31 0.52 33.97 -9.75
CA GLN A 31 0.85 32.58 -10.01
C GLN A 31 1.11 31.91 -8.66
N ARG A 32 0.17 31.07 -8.22
CA ARG A 32 0.33 30.30 -6.98
C ARG A 32 1.40 29.24 -7.26
N SER A 33 2.59 29.44 -6.71
CA SER A 33 3.61 28.40 -6.66
C SER A 33 3.08 27.25 -5.81
N THR A 34 2.77 26.12 -6.42
CA THR A 34 2.44 24.88 -5.70
C THR A 34 3.74 24.27 -5.20
N LEU A 35 3.86 24.13 -3.88
CA LEU A 35 4.97 23.40 -3.26
C LEU A 35 4.69 21.90 -3.43
N GLU A 36 5.59 21.20 -4.11
CA GLU A 36 5.55 19.75 -4.23
C GLU A 36 6.59 19.11 -3.31
N PRO A 37 6.20 18.16 -2.45
CA PRO A 37 7.16 17.43 -1.65
C PRO A 37 8.00 16.50 -2.53
N ILE A 38 9.32 16.53 -2.36
CA ILE A 38 10.22 15.57 -3.00
C ILE A 38 10.22 14.31 -2.15
N LEU A 39 9.57 13.26 -2.65
CA LEU A 39 9.54 11.95 -2.03
C LEU A 39 10.79 11.14 -2.41
N ALA A 40 11.22 10.25 -1.52
CA ALA A 40 12.23 9.26 -1.86
C ALA A 40 11.66 8.24 -2.88
N ASP A 41 12.53 7.70 -3.74
CA ASP A 41 12.14 6.79 -4.82
C ASP A 41 11.34 5.57 -4.33
N GLU A 42 11.57 5.12 -3.09
CA GLU A 42 10.84 4.01 -2.48
C GLU A 42 9.34 4.24 -2.29
N TYR A 43 8.89 5.50 -2.23
CA TYR A 43 7.47 5.84 -2.19
C TYR A 43 6.84 5.83 -3.57
N LEU A 44 7.65 6.00 -4.62
CA LEU A 44 7.24 6.04 -6.01
C LEU A 44 7.42 4.68 -6.72
N ARG A 45 8.17 3.75 -6.10
CA ARG A 45 8.44 2.43 -6.68
C ARG A 45 7.16 1.64 -6.93
N THR A 46 7.18 0.90 -8.03
CA THR A 46 6.23 -0.19 -8.28
C THR A 46 6.55 -1.37 -7.36
N VAL A 47 5.57 -2.26 -7.13
CA VAL A 47 5.77 -3.44 -6.28
C VAL A 47 6.69 -4.45 -6.98
N ASP A 48 7.96 -4.46 -6.59
CA ASP A 48 8.92 -5.48 -7.01
C ASP A 48 8.59 -6.83 -6.39
N THR A 49 8.88 -7.90 -7.13
CA THR A 49 8.58 -9.27 -6.71
C THR A 49 9.82 -10.13 -6.54
N VAL A 50 9.70 -11.15 -5.69
CA VAL A 50 10.70 -12.19 -5.46
C VAL A 50 10.02 -13.56 -5.46
N ALA A 51 10.69 -14.56 -6.02
CA ALA A 51 10.20 -15.92 -6.02
C ALA A 51 10.44 -16.58 -4.66
N VAL A 52 9.39 -17.23 -4.13
CA VAL A 52 9.46 -18.02 -2.88
C VAL A 52 8.86 -19.40 -3.10
N TYR A 53 9.38 -20.38 -2.36
CA TYR A 53 8.77 -21.69 -2.27
C TYR A 53 7.59 -21.66 -1.29
N ILE A 54 6.46 -22.24 -1.70
CA ILE A 54 5.30 -22.45 -0.86
C ILE A 54 4.89 -23.93 -0.86
N ALA A 55 4.32 -24.37 0.25
CA ALA A 55 3.65 -25.66 0.35
C ALA A 55 2.22 -25.48 0.83
N LYS A 56 1.36 -26.44 0.48
CA LYS A 56 -0.01 -26.49 1.01
C LYS A 56 0.01 -27.20 2.37
N ILE A 57 -0.72 -26.68 3.34
CA ILE A 57 -0.96 -27.33 4.63
C ILE A 57 -2.19 -28.23 4.48
N GLU A 58 -1.98 -29.53 4.60
CA GLU A 58 -3.02 -30.56 4.59
C GLU A 58 -3.66 -30.71 5.97
N ASP A 59 -2.84 -30.79 7.02
CA ASP A 59 -3.32 -30.83 8.41
C ASP A 59 -3.22 -29.46 9.07
N ARG A 60 -4.36 -28.76 9.13
CA ARG A 60 -4.48 -27.44 9.75
C ARG A 60 -4.08 -27.43 11.23
N ARG A 61 -4.13 -28.57 11.92
CA ARG A 61 -3.73 -28.67 13.34
C ARG A 61 -2.22 -28.49 13.52
N GLN A 62 -1.43 -28.79 12.47
CA GLN A 62 0.03 -28.62 12.47
C GLN A 62 0.48 -27.19 12.12
N THR A 63 -0.43 -26.30 11.69
CA THR A 63 -0.06 -24.94 11.22
C THR A 63 0.83 -24.20 12.21
N SER A 64 0.43 -24.12 13.48
CA SER A 64 1.19 -23.40 14.50
C SER A 64 2.56 -24.02 14.77
N ARG A 65 2.67 -25.35 14.69
CA ARG A 65 3.94 -26.06 14.82
C ARG A 65 4.84 -25.73 13.63
N LEU A 66 4.32 -25.89 12.42
CA LEU A 66 5.03 -25.62 11.17
C LEU A 66 5.55 -24.18 11.10
N VAL A 67 4.71 -23.18 11.45
CA VAL A 67 5.14 -21.78 11.47
C VAL A 67 6.29 -21.55 12.44
N LYS A 68 6.27 -22.16 13.64
CA LYS A 68 7.35 -22.05 14.61
C LYS A 68 8.63 -22.72 14.09
N SER A 69 8.55 -23.99 13.72
CA SER A 69 9.69 -24.75 13.20
C SER A 69 10.34 -24.09 11.98
N LEU A 70 9.52 -23.55 11.08
CA LEU A 70 10.01 -22.80 9.92
C LEU A 70 10.61 -21.45 10.30
N SER A 71 10.10 -20.77 11.32
CA SER A 71 10.70 -19.51 11.78
C SER A 71 12.06 -19.74 12.43
N ASP A 72 12.22 -20.86 13.14
CA ASP A 72 13.48 -21.24 13.80
C ASP A 72 14.52 -21.75 12.78
N ALA A 73 14.10 -22.59 11.83
CA ALA A 73 15.00 -23.20 10.85
C ALA A 73 15.29 -22.29 9.63
N LEU A 74 14.28 -21.59 9.14
CA LEU A 74 14.30 -20.81 7.88
C LEU A 74 13.57 -19.46 8.06
N PRO A 75 14.19 -18.51 8.78
CA PRO A 75 13.61 -17.20 8.98
C PRO A 75 13.43 -16.46 7.65
N LEU A 76 12.39 -15.61 7.56
CA LEU A 76 12.04 -14.91 6.31
C LEU A 76 13.02 -13.79 5.92
N GLY A 77 13.94 -13.36 6.80
CA GLY A 77 14.92 -12.32 6.50
C GLY A 77 14.27 -11.05 5.96
N ASP A 78 14.57 -10.68 4.71
CA ASP A 78 14.02 -9.50 4.05
C ASP A 78 12.51 -9.57 3.76
N GLN A 79 11.90 -10.76 3.88
CA GLN A 79 10.46 -10.98 3.67
C GLN A 79 9.64 -11.03 4.97
N GLN A 80 10.16 -10.50 6.08
CA GLN A 80 9.46 -10.50 7.38
C GLN A 80 8.14 -9.71 7.39
N HIS A 81 7.94 -8.77 6.45
CA HIS A 81 6.68 -8.06 6.26
C HIS A 81 5.56 -8.95 5.71
N LEU A 82 5.91 -10.10 5.11
CA LEU A 82 4.93 -11.05 4.60
C LEU A 82 4.34 -11.89 5.74
N LYS A 83 3.04 -12.18 5.67
CA LYS A 83 2.46 -13.18 6.56
C LYS A 83 2.95 -14.56 6.16
N ARG A 84 3.45 -15.37 7.09
CA ARG A 84 3.98 -16.72 6.77
C ARG A 84 2.94 -17.62 6.10
N VAL A 85 1.66 -17.44 6.46
CA VAL A 85 0.54 -18.28 6.05
C VAL A 85 -0.52 -17.45 5.33
N ARG A 86 -1.10 -18.02 4.27
CA ARG A 86 -2.24 -17.46 3.54
C ARG A 86 -3.37 -18.48 3.49
N CYS A 87 -4.56 -18.05 3.88
CA CYS A 87 -5.78 -18.83 3.65
C CYS A 87 -6.36 -18.46 2.28
N THR A 88 -6.65 -19.46 1.46
CA THR A 88 -7.34 -19.34 0.17
C THR A 88 -8.63 -20.19 0.22
N GLY A 89 -9.51 -20.03 -0.77
CA GLY A 89 -10.71 -20.87 -0.86
C GLY A 89 -10.41 -22.37 -0.99
N GLU A 90 -9.22 -22.71 -1.50
CA GLU A 90 -8.78 -24.08 -1.76
C GLU A 90 -8.00 -24.71 -0.59
N GLY A 91 -7.63 -23.92 0.43
CA GLY A 91 -6.87 -24.41 1.58
C GLY A 91 -5.99 -23.34 2.22
N VAL A 92 -4.88 -23.79 2.79
CA VAL A 92 -3.94 -22.94 3.50
C VAL A 92 -2.55 -23.14 2.90
N ASP A 93 -1.94 -22.08 2.41
CA ASP A 93 -0.56 -22.07 1.88
C ASP A 93 0.39 -21.49 2.93
N ILE A 94 1.63 -21.99 2.96
CA ILE A 94 2.69 -21.50 3.83
C ILE A 94 3.97 -21.25 3.04
N ILE A 95 4.66 -20.14 3.34
CA ILE A 95 5.98 -19.82 2.77
C ILE A 95 7.06 -20.66 3.46
N LEU A 96 7.90 -21.31 2.66
CA LEU A 96 9.05 -22.08 3.12
C LEU A 96 10.30 -21.19 3.19
N HIS A 97 10.78 -20.66 2.07
CA HIS A 97 11.85 -19.66 2.00
C HIS A 97 11.93 -19.01 0.62
N ALA A 98 12.70 -17.93 0.51
CA ALA A 98 13.00 -17.30 -0.78
C ALA A 98 13.97 -18.12 -1.62
N ILE A 99 13.73 -18.11 -2.94
CA ILE A 99 14.55 -18.84 -3.91
C ILE A 99 15.82 -18.02 -4.15
N LYS A 100 16.98 -18.66 -4.06
CA LYS A 100 18.26 -18.04 -4.36
C LYS A 100 18.66 -18.40 -5.80
N GLY A 101 18.65 -17.40 -6.69
CA GLY A 101 19.22 -17.47 -8.04
C GLY A 101 18.85 -18.72 -8.84
N ASP A 102 19.79 -19.68 -8.91
CA ASP A 102 19.78 -20.80 -9.85
C ASP A 102 18.90 -22.00 -9.43
N ASP A 103 18.31 -21.94 -8.24
CA ASP A 103 17.59 -23.06 -7.63
C ASP A 103 16.25 -23.41 -8.33
N LEU A 104 15.84 -22.59 -9.32
CA LEU A 104 14.60 -22.76 -10.10
C LEU A 104 14.58 -23.99 -11.02
N THR A 105 15.71 -24.66 -11.24
CA THR A 105 15.84 -25.79 -12.20
C THR A 105 15.79 -27.18 -11.56
N GLY A 106 15.83 -27.28 -10.22
CA GLY A 106 15.85 -28.57 -9.51
C GLY A 106 14.46 -29.17 -9.29
N SER A 107 14.41 -30.49 -9.07
CA SER A 107 13.20 -31.18 -8.61
C SER A 107 12.75 -30.55 -7.28
N GLN A 108 11.68 -29.75 -7.32
CA GLN A 108 11.11 -29.00 -6.18
C GLN A 108 10.37 -29.94 -5.21
N THR A 109 11.04 -31.01 -4.79
CA THR A 109 10.52 -31.90 -3.78
C THR A 109 10.69 -31.25 -2.42
N LEU A 110 9.69 -31.38 -1.55
CA LEU A 110 9.68 -30.75 -0.23
C LEU A 110 10.96 -31.00 0.59
N LYS A 111 11.52 -32.21 0.53
CA LYS A 111 12.78 -32.56 1.21
C LYS A 111 14.01 -31.83 0.66
N GLY A 112 14.04 -31.53 -0.64
CA GLY A 112 15.13 -30.76 -1.24
C GLY A 112 15.09 -29.29 -0.78
N VAL A 113 13.89 -28.77 -0.53
CA VAL A 113 13.66 -27.39 -0.12
C VAL A 113 13.85 -27.19 1.40
N LEU A 114 13.32 -28.10 2.22
CA LEU A 114 13.38 -27.98 3.69
C LEU A 114 14.54 -28.74 4.34
N GLY A 115 15.21 -29.61 3.60
CA GLY A 115 16.19 -30.56 4.12
C GLY A 115 15.54 -31.83 4.65
N GLU A 116 16.29 -32.93 4.66
CA GLU A 116 15.79 -34.26 5.05
C GLU A 116 15.41 -34.37 6.54
N THR A 117 15.96 -33.50 7.38
CA THR A 117 15.78 -33.50 8.83
C THR A 117 14.56 -32.68 9.30
N PHE A 118 13.93 -31.93 8.41
CA PHE A 118 12.79 -31.09 8.76
C PHE A 118 11.51 -31.92 8.89
N ASP A 119 10.79 -31.74 10.01
CA ASP A 119 9.52 -32.40 10.25
C ASP A 119 8.38 -31.74 9.44
N ALA A 120 8.21 -32.24 8.23
CA ALA A 120 7.22 -31.78 7.25
C ALA A 120 5.81 -32.33 7.48
N GLN A 121 5.52 -32.99 8.60
CA GLN A 121 4.20 -33.58 8.82
C GLN A 121 3.09 -32.52 8.74
N GLY A 122 2.07 -32.80 7.92
CA GLY A 122 0.95 -31.89 7.67
C GLY A 122 1.17 -30.93 6.50
N LEU A 123 2.33 -30.97 5.83
CA LEU A 123 2.56 -30.32 4.54
C LEU A 123 2.35 -31.30 3.40
N SER A 124 1.84 -30.78 2.28
CA SER A 124 1.77 -31.53 1.03
C SER A 124 3.16 -31.78 0.46
N ALA A 125 3.35 -32.92 -0.20
CA ALA A 125 4.64 -33.27 -0.81
C ALA A 125 5.03 -32.34 -1.98
N GLU A 126 4.04 -31.68 -2.58
CA GLU A 126 4.21 -30.75 -3.68
C GLU A 126 4.61 -29.34 -3.18
N VAL A 127 5.69 -28.82 -3.73
CA VAL A 127 6.12 -27.43 -3.54
C VAL A 127 5.80 -26.64 -4.80
N ARG A 128 5.35 -25.40 -4.62
CA ARG A 128 5.08 -24.47 -5.73
C ARG A 128 5.92 -23.22 -5.56
N VAL A 129 6.29 -22.61 -6.68
CA VAL A 129 6.93 -21.28 -6.69
C VAL A 129 5.85 -20.22 -6.91
N VAL A 130 5.87 -19.18 -6.08
CA VAL A 130 5.01 -18.00 -6.26
C VAL A 130 5.82 -16.72 -6.15
N GLN A 131 5.35 -15.67 -6.82
CA GLN A 131 5.91 -14.33 -6.72
C GLN A 131 5.26 -13.59 -5.56
N VAL A 132 6.09 -13.04 -4.67
CA VAL A 132 5.63 -12.26 -3.51
C VAL A 132 6.31 -10.89 -3.48
N PRO A 133 5.73 -9.89 -2.79
CA PRO A 133 6.33 -8.56 -2.69
C PRO A 133 7.71 -8.63 -2.04
N ARG A 134 8.72 -8.10 -2.75
CA ARG A 134 10.12 -8.08 -2.30
C ARG A 134 10.32 -7.14 -1.11
N HIS A 135 9.62 -6.00 -1.12
CA HIS A 135 9.77 -4.94 -0.14
C HIS A 135 8.47 -4.70 0.64
N PRO A 136 8.56 -4.18 1.88
CA PRO A 136 7.39 -3.74 2.62
C PRO A 136 6.69 -2.58 1.87
N PRO A 137 5.35 -2.57 1.84
CA PRO A 137 4.63 -1.44 1.27
C PRO A 137 4.74 -0.22 2.18
N LEU A 138 5.05 0.94 1.59
CA LEU A 138 5.14 2.23 2.29
C LEU A 138 3.89 3.08 2.06
N THR A 139 3.26 2.93 0.90
CA THR A 139 2.01 3.63 0.56
C THR A 139 0.84 2.66 0.54
N ARG A 140 -0.37 3.22 0.70
CA ARG A 140 -1.59 2.43 0.58
C ARG A 140 -1.75 1.76 -0.79
N ALA A 141 -1.37 2.45 -1.86
CA ALA A 141 -1.39 1.89 -3.21
C ALA A 141 -0.44 0.69 -3.34
N GLN A 142 0.77 0.78 -2.78
CA GLN A 142 1.71 -0.34 -2.74
C GLN A 142 1.17 -1.50 -1.90
N PHE A 143 0.52 -1.22 -0.78
CA PHE A 143 -0.09 -2.25 0.07
C PHE A 143 -1.19 -3.01 -0.67
N GLU A 144 -2.10 -2.30 -1.34
CA GLU A 144 -3.20 -2.92 -2.08
C GLU A 144 -2.65 -3.83 -3.19
N GLN A 145 -1.67 -3.36 -3.97
CA GLN A 145 -0.98 -4.16 -4.98
C GLN A 145 -0.26 -5.37 -4.37
N SER A 146 0.46 -5.16 -3.27
CA SER A 146 1.22 -6.22 -2.58
C SER A 146 0.28 -7.31 -2.04
N ASN A 147 -0.86 -6.91 -1.48
CA ASN A 147 -1.83 -7.81 -0.87
C ASN A 147 -2.57 -8.68 -1.91
N CYS A 148 -2.61 -8.26 -3.18
CA CYS A 148 -3.06 -9.11 -4.29
C CYS A 148 -2.10 -10.28 -4.57
N LEU A 149 -0.79 -10.09 -4.35
CA LEU A 149 0.23 -11.11 -4.54
C LEU A 149 0.30 -12.04 -3.34
N TRP A 150 0.51 -11.45 -2.15
CA TRP A 150 0.60 -12.18 -0.90
C TRP A 150 0.19 -11.30 0.28
N PRO A 151 -0.49 -11.82 1.31
CA PRO A 151 -0.84 -11.04 2.49
C PRO A 151 0.38 -10.43 3.17
N THR A 152 0.38 -9.11 3.30
CA THR A 152 1.47 -8.34 3.92
C THR A 152 0.98 -7.60 5.15
N GLN A 153 1.92 -7.25 6.04
CA GLN A 153 1.67 -6.31 7.12
C GLN A 153 1.90 -4.89 6.60
N PHE A 154 0.96 -4.00 6.87
CA PHE A 154 1.06 -2.59 6.53
C PHE A 154 0.62 -1.77 7.72
N HIS A 155 1.51 -0.90 8.18
CA HIS A 155 1.26 0.08 9.22
C HIS A 155 1.38 1.44 8.54
N GLU A 156 0.23 2.05 8.24
CA GLU A 156 0.19 3.36 7.60
C GLU A 156 0.91 4.37 8.50
N ASP A 157 1.89 5.05 7.93
CA ASP A 157 2.52 6.19 8.60
C ASP A 157 1.55 7.36 8.53
N LYS A 158 1.05 7.78 9.69
CA LYS A 158 0.05 8.84 9.84
C LYS A 158 0.66 10.16 10.31
N GLN A 159 1.99 10.23 10.38
CA GLN A 159 2.73 11.41 10.84
C GLN A 159 2.77 12.50 9.77
#